data_AF-A0A0G0X0Z2-F1
#
_entry.id   AF-A0A0G0X0Z2-F1
#
_cell.length_a   1.000
_cell.length_b   1.000
_cell.length_c   1.000
_cell.angle_alpha   90.00
_cell.angle_beta   90.00
_cell.angle_gamma   90.00
#
_symmetry.space_group_name_H-M   'P 1'
#
loop_
_entity.id
_entity.type
_entity.pdbx_description
1 polymer ?
#
loop_
_entity_poly.entity_id
_entity_poly.type
_entity_poly.pdbx_seq_one_letter_code
_entity_poly.pdbx_strand_id
1 'polypeptide(L)' 'MEQLADLKNLTDFKSLLIILASPEQIRAWSRGEVTKPETINYRTLKPEKDGLFDER' A
#
# COMPACT_ATOMS: atom_id res chain seq x y z
N MET A 1 2.72 -14.09 3.80
CA MET A 1 2.66 -15.32 3.00
C MET A 1 1.24 -15.88 2.87
N GLU A 2 0.21 -15.04 2.95
CA GLU A 2 -1.20 -15.48 2.82
C GLU A 2 -2.00 -14.64 1.80
N GLN A 3 -1.49 -13.48 1.36
CA GLN A 3 -2.19 -12.55 0.46
C GLN A 3 -1.89 -12.73 -1.04
N LEU A 4 -1.11 -13.75 -1.43
CA LEU A 4 -0.80 -14.06 -2.84
C LEU A 4 -1.49 -15.34 -3.33
N ALA A 5 -2.30 -15.99 -2.48
CA ALA A 5 -3.02 -17.21 -2.81
C ALA A 5 -4.31 -16.97 -3.64
N ASP A 6 -4.86 -15.75 -3.62
CA ASP A 6 -6.19 -15.46 -4.18
C ASP A 6 -6.20 -15.17 -5.70
N LEU A 7 -5.04 -15.01 -6.34
CA LEU A 7 -4.97 -14.76 -7.78
C LEU A 7 -5.12 -16.03 -8.64
N LYS A 8 -5.26 -17.21 -8.02
CA LYS A 8 -5.48 -18.48 -8.73
C LYS A 8 -6.88 -18.61 -9.34
N ASN A 9 -7.83 -17.74 -8.97
CA ASN A 9 -9.23 -17.82 -9.40
C ASN A 9 -9.69 -16.58 -10.20
N LEU A 10 -8.82 -15.98 -11.02
CA LEU A 10 -9.24 -14.94 -11.99
C LEU A 10 -10.28 -15.45 -13.00
N THR A 11 -10.46 -16.76 -13.10
CA THR A 11 -11.50 -17.42 -13.90
C THR A 11 -12.93 -17.26 -13.33
N ASP A 12 -13.08 -16.94 -12.04
CA ASP A 12 -14.40 -16.80 -11.38
C ASP A 12 -14.90 -15.34 -11.27
N PHE A 13 -14.22 -14.43 -11.94
CA PHE A 13 -14.53 -13.02 -11.92
C PHE A 13 -15.65 -12.67 -12.91
N LYS A 14 -16.84 -12.33 -12.41
CA LYS A 14 -18.02 -12.05 -13.26
C LYS A 14 -18.16 -10.58 -13.68
N SER A 15 -17.79 -9.64 -12.82
CA SER A 15 -17.94 -8.20 -13.08
C SER A 15 -17.12 -7.33 -12.13
N LEU A 16 -16.92 -6.07 -12.53
CA LEU A 16 -16.30 -5.01 -11.74
C LEU A 16 -17.36 -4.04 -11.21
N LEU A 17 -17.13 -3.54 -10.00
CA LEU A 17 -17.88 -2.43 -9.41
C LEU A 17 -16.88 -1.35 -8.98
N ILE A 18 -17.21 -0.09 -9.28
CA ILE A 18 -16.45 1.09 -8.86
C ILE A 18 -17.35 1.90 -7.93
N ILE A 19 -16.86 2.20 -6.73
CA ILE A 19 -17.53 2.99 -5.70
C ILE A 19 -16.55 3.96 -5.05
N LEU A 20 -17.08 5.00 -4.40
CA LEU A 20 -16.27 5.88 -3.57
C LEU A 20 -15.83 5.16 -2.29
N ALA A 21 -14.56 5.30 -1.94
CA ALA A 21 -14.03 4.81 -0.68
C ALA A 21 -14.29 5.83 0.45
N SER A 22 -14.73 5.35 1.61
CA SER A 22 -14.86 6.17 2.81
C SER A 22 -13.49 6.44 3.46
N PRO A 23 -13.35 7.48 4.31
CA PRO A 23 -12.12 7.73 5.06
C PRO A 23 -11.66 6.53 5.90
N GLU A 24 -12.59 5.76 6.46
CA GLU A 24 -12.32 4.56 7.26
C GLU A 24 -11.75 3.43 6.38
N GLN A 25 -12.30 3.24 5.18
CA GLN A 25 -11.80 2.24 4.22
C GLN A 25 -10.37 2.57 3.77
N ILE A 26 -10.10 3.85 3.46
CA ILE A 26 -8.75 4.30 3.06
C ILE A 26 -7.74 4.03 4.18
N ARG A 27 -8.09 4.32 5.44
CA ARG A 27 -7.23 4.02 6.59
C ARG A 27 -7.02 2.53 6.80
N ALA A 28 -8.05 1.71 6.59
CA ALA A 28 -7.96 0.26 6.72
C ALA A 28 -7.06 -0.37 5.65
N TRP A 29 -6.95 0.23 4.46
CA TRP A 29 -6.01 -0.19 3.42
C TRP A 29 -4.56 0.25 3.69
N SER A 30 -4.41 1.35 4.43
CA SER A 30 -3.09 1.90 4.73
C SER A 30 -2.29 0.99 5.66
N ARG A 31 -0.98 0.95 5.46
CA ARG A 31 -0.01 0.24 6.31
C ARG A 31 0.88 1.18 7.13
N GLY A 32 0.65 2.48 7.03
CA GLY A 32 1.45 3.50 7.70
C GLY A 32 1.13 4.89 7.14
N GLU A 33 1.29 5.91 7.97
CA GLU A 33 1.14 7.30 7.54
C GLU A 33 2.49 7.87 7.10
N VAL A 34 2.54 8.47 5.91
CA VAL A 34 3.69 9.23 5.43
C VAL A 34 3.54 10.67 5.90
N THR A 35 4.43 11.12 6.79
CA THR A 35 4.40 12.49 7.34
C THR A 35 5.45 13.40 6.70
N LYS A 36 6.31 12.83 5.86
CA LYS A 36 7.53 13.43 5.34
C LYS A 36 7.66 13.19 3.83
N PRO A 37 8.00 14.19 3.02
CA PRO A 37 8.10 14.04 1.56
C PRO A 37 9.38 13.33 1.11
N GLU A 38 10.29 13.01 2.02
CA GLU A 38 11.58 12.39 1.72
C GLU A 38 11.43 10.95 1.21
N THR A 39 12.42 10.51 0.43
CA THR A 39 12.44 9.17 -0.19
C THR A 39 13.56 8.32 0.40
N ILE A 40 14.75 8.40 -0.19
CA ILE A 40 15.93 7.62 0.15
C ILE A 40 17.08 8.59 0.40
N ASN A 41 17.90 8.30 1.41
CA ASN A 41 19.09 9.07 1.68
C ASN A 41 20.09 8.96 0.52
N TYR A 42 20.55 10.10 -0.02
CA TYR A 42 21.44 10.10 -1.18
C TYR A 42 22.80 9.41 -0.93
N ARG A 43 23.28 9.36 0.31
CA ARG A 43 24.59 8.81 0.66
C ARG A 43 24.51 7.35 1.07
N THR A 44 23.58 7.03 1.96
CA THR A 44 23.48 5.67 2.53
C THR A 44 22.59 4.75 1.71
N LEU A 45 21.80 5.30 0.78
CA LEU A 45 20.78 4.60 0.00
C LEU A 45 19.72 3.89 0.87
N LYS A 46 19.61 4.30 2.14
CA LYS A 46 18.59 3.80 3.06
C LYS A 46 17.33 4.65 2.98
N PRO A 47 16.14 4.04 3.12
CA PRO A 47 14.91 4.80 3.20
C PRO A 47 14.89 5.77 4.37
N GLU A 48 14.28 6.93 4.14
CA GLU A 48 14.11 7.95 5.18
C GLU A 48 12.93 7.61 6.09
N LYS A 49 13.14 7.79 7.40
CA LYS A 49 12.13 7.51 8.43
C LYS A 49 10.95 8.47 8.30
N ASP A 50 9.74 7.92 8.23
CA ASP A 50 8.43 8.56 7.97
C ASP A 50 8.23 9.02 6.51
N GLY A 51 9.19 8.68 5.63
CA GLY A 51 9.17 9.03 4.21
C GLY A 51 8.39 8.04 3.35
N LEU A 52 8.38 8.29 2.04
CA LEU A 52 7.62 7.51 1.06
C LEU A 52 8.05 6.04 0.95
N PHE A 53 9.29 5.72 1.35
CA PHE A 53 9.87 4.38 1.25
C PHE A 53 10.17 3.74 2.60
N ASP A 54 9.62 4.28 3.70
CA ASP A 54 9.87 3.76 5.05
C ASP A 54 9.50 2.27 5.16
N GLU A 55 10.34 1.50 5.84
CA GLU A 55 10.26 0.03 5.96
C GLU A 55 9.50 -0.43 7.21
N ARG A 56 8.85 0.50 7.91
CA ARG A 56 8.04 0.24 9.12
C ARG A 56 6.79 -0.62 8.86
#